data_AF-A0A5K1A8N7-F1
#
_entry.id   AF-A0A5K1A8N7-F1
#
_cell.length_a   1.000
_cell.length_b   1.000
_cell.length_c   1.000
_cell.angle_alpha   90.00
_cell.angle_beta   90.00
_cell.angle_gamma   90.00
#
_symmetry.space_group_name_H-M   'P 1'
#
loop_
_entity.id
_entity.type
_entity.pdbx_description
1 polymer ?
#
loop_
_entity_poly.entity_id
_entity_poly.type
_entity_poly.pdbx_seq_one_letter_code
_entity_poly.pdbx_strand_id
1 'polypeptide(L)'
;THKDQLRRLFGARKRVIVKASPEQIREISRSGSKGGSHIWPFTGDSHGPYNLLDRKPWFSNRHGQIYRADENDHSPLRHFDVTVSFANLSA
;
A
#
# COMPACT_ATOMS: atom_id res chain seq x y z
N THR A 1 33.28 22.71 1.71
CA THR A 1 32.85 22.89 0.29
C THR A 1 31.46 22.28 0.10
N HIS A 2 30.71 22.63 -0.95
CA HIS A 2 29.35 22.08 -1.22
C HIS A 2 29.29 20.53 -1.15
N LYS A 3 30.37 19.86 -1.55
CA LYS A 3 30.59 18.41 -1.44
C LYS A 3 30.48 17.86 -0.01
N ASP A 4 30.95 18.60 0.99
CA ASP A 4 30.95 18.13 2.39
C ASP A 4 29.56 18.22 3.01
N GLN A 5 28.78 19.22 2.61
CA GLN A 5 27.38 19.37 3.01
C GLN A 5 26.52 18.22 2.47
N LEU A 6 26.72 17.83 1.21
CA LEU A 6 26.03 16.69 0.60
C LEU A 6 26.39 15.37 1.31
N ARG A 7 27.67 15.15 1.61
CA ARG A 7 28.11 13.94 2.34
C ARG A 7 27.48 13.85 3.73
N ARG A 8 27.36 14.98 4.44
CA ARG A 8 26.71 15.05 5.75
C ARG A 8 25.20 14.75 5.68
N LEU A 9 24.52 15.22 4.63
CA LEU A 9 23.08 15.03 4.46
C LEU A 9 22.70 13.57 4.15
N PHE A 10 23.39 12.93 3.21
CA PHE A 10 23.09 11.56 2.79
C PHE A 10 23.78 10.48 3.64
N GLY A 11 24.88 10.81 4.33
CA GLY A 11 25.60 9.86 5.18
C GLY A 11 24.92 9.53 6.51
N ALA A 12 23.86 10.25 6.88
CA ALA A 12 23.26 10.22 8.22
C ALA A 12 22.22 9.12 8.45
N ARG A 13 21.74 8.41 7.42
CA ARG A 13 20.66 7.42 7.57
C ARG A 13 21.08 6.03 7.11
N LYS A 14 21.34 5.14 8.08
CA LYS A 14 21.73 3.74 7.85
C LYS A 14 20.58 2.73 8.02
N ARG A 15 19.36 3.16 8.33
CA ARG A 15 18.24 2.28 8.69
C ARG A 15 17.02 2.56 7.82
N VAL A 16 16.45 1.49 7.27
CA VAL A 16 15.29 1.53 6.36
C VAL A 16 13.98 1.79 7.12
N ILE A 17 13.87 1.29 8.37
CA ILE A 17 12.72 1.50 9.26
C ILE A 17 13.22 2.21 10.53
N VAL A 18 12.61 3.35 10.87
CA VAL A 18 13.00 4.19 12.00
C VAL A 18 11.78 4.59 12.84
N LYS A 19 12.01 4.86 14.13
CA LYS A 19 10.98 5.42 15.02
C LYS A 19 10.63 6.85 14.58
N ALA A 20 9.36 7.20 14.62
CA ALA A 20 8.85 8.54 14.38
C ALA A 20 8.11 9.06 15.62
N SER A 21 8.13 10.37 15.86
CA SER A 21 7.29 10.99 16.90
C SER A 21 5.82 11.05 16.47
N PRO A 22 4.87 11.18 17.41
CA PRO A 22 3.46 11.35 17.08
C PRO A 22 3.19 12.53 16.12
N GLU A 23 3.91 13.65 16.28
CA GLU A 23 3.80 14.84 15.44
C GLU A 23 4.31 14.57 14.02
N GLN A 24 5.43 13.85 13.89
CA GLN A 24 5.96 13.43 12.60
C GLN A 24 4.97 12.52 11.86
N ILE A 25 4.34 11.57 12.56
CA ILE A 25 3.31 10.69 11.98
C ILE A 25 2.09 11.51 11.52
N ARG A 26 1.62 12.46 12.35
CA ARG A 26 0.50 13.34 11.99
C ARG A 26 0.78 14.13 10.72
N GLU A 27 1.97 14.71 10.60
CA GLU A 27 2.32 15.49 9.42
C GLU A 27 2.41 14.62 8.15
N ILE A 28 3.04 13.44 8.24
CA ILE A 28 3.10 12.50 7.11
C ILE A 28 1.69 12.03 6.73
N SER A 29 0.83 11.74 7.70
CA SER A 29 -0.55 11.28 7.42
C SER A 29 -1.38 12.33 6.69
N ARG A 30 -1.17 13.64 6.96
CA ARG A 30 -1.86 14.72 6.23
C ARG A 30 -1.53 14.70 4.74
N SER A 31 -0.30 14.33 4.38
CA SER A 31 0.13 14.19 2.99
C SER A 31 -0.23 12.82 2.38
N GLY A 32 -0.44 11.79 3.20
CA GLY A 32 -0.72 10.41 2.78
C GLY A 32 -2.18 10.06 2.51
N SER A 33 -3.13 10.94 2.88
CA SER A 33 -4.59 10.66 2.80
C SER A 33 -5.19 10.68 1.39
N LYS A 34 -4.39 10.82 0.33
CA LYS A 34 -4.86 10.64 -1.03
C LYS A 34 -4.16 9.42 -1.62
N GLY A 35 -4.87 8.29 -1.59
CA GLY A 35 -4.55 7.18 -2.46
C GLY A 35 -4.43 7.74 -3.89
N GLY A 36 -3.24 7.59 -4.47
CA GLY A 36 -2.88 8.24 -5.72
C GLY A 36 -2.12 9.55 -5.48
N SER A 37 -0.81 9.50 -5.70
CA SER A 37 -0.04 10.69 -6.03
C SER A 37 -0.54 11.20 -7.38
N HIS A 38 -1.67 11.89 -7.40
CA HIS A 38 -2.19 12.62 -8.56
C HIS A 38 -1.34 13.89 -8.76
N ILE A 39 -0.07 13.70 -9.12
CA ILE A 39 0.77 14.76 -9.68
C ILE A 39 0.46 14.76 -11.18
N TRP A 40 -0.54 15.53 -11.57
CA TRP A 40 -0.77 15.86 -12.97
C TRP A 40 0.50 16.53 -13.53
N PRO A 41 1.02 16.16 -14.72
CA PRO A 41 0.43 15.30 -15.75
C PRO A 41 0.89 13.83 -15.71
N PHE A 42 1.72 13.43 -14.74
CA PHE A 42 2.21 12.05 -14.61
C PHE A 42 1.22 11.20 -13.81
N THR A 43 0.01 11.06 -14.37
CA THR A 43 -0.98 10.10 -13.86
C THR A 43 -0.54 8.71 -14.33
N GLY A 44 0.51 8.17 -13.70
CA GLY A 44 0.66 6.72 -13.69
C GLY A 44 -0.57 6.13 -12.98
N ASP A 45 -1.01 4.95 -13.39
CA ASP A 45 -2.11 4.20 -12.80
C ASP A 45 -1.78 3.74 -11.36
N SER A 46 -1.46 4.69 -10.46
CA SER A 46 -1.33 4.43 -9.05
C SER A 46 -2.74 4.28 -8.49
N HIS A 47 -3.35 3.12 -8.76
CA HIS A 47 -4.60 2.74 -8.15
C HIS A 47 -4.40 2.70 -6.63
N GLY A 48 -5.39 3.23 -5.90
CA GLY A 48 -5.42 3.12 -4.44
C GLY A 48 -5.46 1.65 -3.99
N PRO A 49 -5.26 1.38 -2.70
CA PRO A 49 -5.32 0.03 -2.18
C PRO A 49 -6.68 -0.61 -2.47
N TYR A 50 -6.67 -1.92 -2.75
CA TYR A 50 -7.88 -2.73 -2.91
C TYR A 50 -8.14 -3.50 -1.64
N ASN A 51 -9.31 -3.29 -1.01
CA ASN A 51 -9.71 -4.03 0.18
C ASN A 51 -10.53 -5.28 -0.21
N LEU A 52 -9.95 -6.47 -0.02
CA LEU A 52 -10.60 -7.75 -0.31
C LEU A 52 -11.89 -7.97 0.49
N LEU A 53 -11.99 -7.36 1.67
CA LEU A 53 -13.11 -7.59 2.60
C LEU A 53 -14.34 -6.71 2.31
N ASP A 54 -14.21 -5.71 1.44
CA ASP A 54 -15.34 -4.85 1.03
C ASP A 54 -16.26 -5.55 0.01
N ARG A 55 -15.82 -6.69 -0.55
CA ARG A 55 -16.62 -7.54 -1.45
C ARG A 55 -17.28 -8.68 -0.70
N LYS A 56 -18.32 -9.25 -1.32
CA LYS A 56 -18.91 -10.51 -0.86
C LYS A 56 -17.86 -11.63 -0.93
N PRO A 57 -17.76 -12.50 0.08
CA PRO A 57 -16.87 -13.66 0.01
C PRO A 57 -17.22 -14.54 -1.20
N TRP A 58 -16.18 -15.03 -1.86
CA TRP A 58 -16.27 -16.00 -2.96
C TRP A 58 -16.88 -17.32 -2.47
N PHE A 59 -16.55 -17.71 -1.23
CA PHE A 59 -17.16 -18.85 -0.56
C PHE A 59 -17.40 -18.51 0.92
N SER A 60 -18.55 -18.91 1.45
CA SER A 60 -18.91 -18.67 2.84
C SER A 60 -19.77 -19.81 3.35
N ASN A 61 -19.36 -20.42 4.46
CA ASN A 61 -20.13 -21.45 5.15
C ASN A 61 -19.94 -21.31 6.68
N ARG A 62 -20.53 -22.24 7.44
CA ARG A 62 -20.41 -22.25 8.91
C ARG A 62 -18.97 -22.47 9.42
N HIS A 63 -18.06 -22.88 8.53
CA HIS A 63 -16.66 -23.20 8.84
C HIS A 63 -15.68 -22.11 8.40
N GLY A 64 -16.18 -21.02 7.82
CA GLY A 64 -15.32 -19.92 7.38
C GLY A 64 -15.75 -19.24 6.09
N GLN A 65 -14.89 -18.34 5.64
CA GLN A 65 -15.10 -17.45 4.50
C GLN A 65 -13.80 -17.32 3.69
N ILE A 66 -13.95 -17.23 2.36
CA ILE A 66 -12.86 -17.00 1.43
C ILE A 66 -13.19 -15.76 0.60
N TYR A 67 -12.25 -14.83 0.53
CA TYR A 67 -12.29 -13.64 -0.29
C TYR A 67 -11.21 -13.77 -1.36
N ARG A 68 -11.50 -13.34 -2.59
CA ARG A 68 -10.58 -13.41 -3.72
C ARG A 68 -10.69 -12.14 -4.55
N ALA A 69 -9.56 -11.64 -5.05
CA ALA A 69 -9.51 -10.67 -6.12
C ALA A 69 -8.54 -11.15 -7.21
N ASP A 70 -8.96 -10.98 -8.45
CA ASP A 70 -8.18 -11.30 -9.63
C ASP A 70 -8.04 -10.10 -10.58
N GLU A 71 -7.57 -10.37 -11.81
CA GLU A 71 -7.37 -9.36 -12.86
C GLU A 71 -8.63 -8.55 -13.23
N ASN A 72 -9.83 -9.10 -13.01
CA ASN A 72 -11.10 -8.44 -13.28
C ASN A 72 -11.51 -7.51 -12.13
N ASP A 73 -10.98 -7.73 -10.93
CA ASP A 73 -11.33 -6.96 -9.73
C ASP A 73 -10.45 -5.72 -9.55
N HIS A 74 -9.18 -5.80 -9.94
CA HIS A 74 -8.23 -4.72 -9.74
C HIS A 74 -7.18 -4.68 -10.85
N SER A 75 -7.16 -3.59 -11.64
CA SER A 75 -6.27 -3.42 -12.80
C SER A 75 -4.78 -3.76 -12.53
N PRO A 76 -4.17 -3.38 -11.38
CA PRO A 76 -2.81 -3.81 -11.04
C PRO A 76 -2.62 -5.33 -10.99
N LEU A 77 -3.62 -6.12 -10.59
CA LEU A 77 -3.53 -7.57 -10.56
C LEU A 77 -3.44 -8.17 -11.97
N ARG A 78 -4.10 -7.53 -12.95
CA ARG A 78 -4.01 -7.91 -14.37
C ARG A 78 -2.60 -7.75 -14.93
N HIS A 79 -1.88 -6.70 -14.51
CA HIS A 79 -0.53 -6.45 -15.03
C HIS A 79 0.46 -7.56 -14.62
N PHE A 80 0.26 -8.16 -13.45
CA PHE A 80 1.17 -9.17 -12.90
C PHE A 80 0.65 -10.61 -13.06
N ASP A 81 -0.54 -10.81 -13.60
CA ASP A 81 -1.21 -12.12 -13.66
C ASP A 81 -1.25 -12.79 -12.26
N VAL A 82 -1.67 -12.01 -11.26
CA VAL A 82 -1.71 -12.44 -9.86
C VAL A 82 -3.14 -12.47 -9.35
N THR A 83 -3.47 -13.53 -8.61
CA THR A 83 -4.69 -13.60 -7.80
C THR A 83 -4.33 -13.52 -6.32
N VAL A 84 -5.05 -12.70 -5.56
CA VAL A 84 -4.91 -12.61 -4.10
C VAL A 84 -6.12 -13.25 -3.44
N SER A 85 -5.90 -14.17 -2.50
CA SER A 85 -6.97 -14.83 -1.75
C SER A 85 -6.73 -14.73 -0.24
N PHE A 86 -7.78 -14.42 0.51
CA PHE A 86 -7.80 -14.39 1.96
C PHE A 86 -8.81 -15.42 2.47
N ALA A 87 -8.34 -16.38 3.26
CA ALA A 87 -9.18 -17.42 3.86
C ALA A 87 -9.22 -17.23 5.38
N ASN A 88 -10.43 -17.07 5.91
CA ASN A 88 -10.70 -17.06 7.34
C ASN A 88 -11.47 -18.33 7.69
N LEU A 89 -10.82 -19.28 8.35
CA LEU A 89 -11.39 -20.58 8.70
C LEU A 89 -11.68 -20.60 10.20
N SER A 90 -12.89 -21.03 10.58
CA SER A 90 -13.21 -21.27 11.99
C SER A 90 -12.56 -22.58 12.45
N ALA A 91 -12.04 -22.58 13.68
CA ALA A 91 -11.47 -23.76 14.33
C ALA A 91 -12.53 -24.79 14.74
#